data_AF-A0A975K428-F1
#
_entry.id   AF-A0A975K428-F1
#
_cell.length_a   1.000
_cell.length_b   1.000
_cell.length_c   1.000
_cell.angle_alpha   90.00
_cell.angle_beta   90.00
_cell.angle_gamma   90.00
#
_symmetry.space_group_name_H-M   'P 1'
#
loop_
_entity.id
_entity.type
_entity.pdbx_description
1 polymer ?
#
loop_
_entity_poly.entity_id
_entity_poly.type
_entity_poly.pdbx_seq_one_letter_code
_entity_poly.pdbx_strand_id
1 'polypeptide(L)'
;MTAAPLRQGGRLLVAHPRALPPADLAFIDAWVRGGGTAVILADPLLLWPMALPPGDRRRPPVTSLLDPLLSHWGLELLPSEGRGVERRFLSSGALLPIAGASSFKTRGGCRLAEQGLFALCRIGKGRVRLIADADMADDRLWLADPDHPLSPASLSGDTPALLSDWLRDPMSSRPIPPSRPWIGNDAAMIEAMRWALLAGMAWAILGAGVVFVREKPGRHGK
;
A
#
# COMPACT_ATOMS: atom_id res chain seq x y z
N MET A 1 1.45 -30.82 -9.38
CA MET A 1 0.76 -30.38 -8.15
C MET A 1 -0.61 -29.88 -8.58
N THR A 2 -1.68 -30.63 -8.32
CA THR A 2 -3.05 -30.20 -8.60
C THR A 2 -3.43 -29.13 -7.58
N ALA A 3 -3.76 -27.92 -8.04
CA ALA A 3 -4.29 -26.86 -7.18
C ALA A 3 -5.50 -27.40 -6.41
N ALA A 4 -5.52 -27.21 -5.09
CA ALA A 4 -6.69 -27.54 -4.30
C ALA A 4 -7.91 -26.77 -4.86
N PRO A 5 -9.09 -27.39 -4.97
CA PRO A 5 -10.25 -26.74 -5.56
C PRO A 5 -10.61 -25.48 -4.76
N LEU A 6 -10.63 -24.34 -5.45
CA LEU A 6 -11.06 -23.09 -4.85
C LEU A 6 -12.53 -23.21 -4.43
N ARG A 7 -12.79 -23.03 -3.14
CA ARG A 7 -14.14 -23.10 -2.59
C ARG A 7 -14.98 -21.95 -3.13
N GLN A 8 -16.25 -22.22 -3.43
CA GLN A 8 -17.22 -21.17 -3.72
C GLN A 8 -17.35 -20.23 -2.51
N GLY A 9 -17.31 -18.91 -2.76
CA GLY A 9 -17.25 -17.88 -1.71
C GLY A 9 -15.89 -17.72 -1.03
N GLY A 10 -14.85 -18.44 -1.48
CA GLY A 10 -13.48 -18.25 -1.04
C GLY A 10 -12.86 -16.93 -1.49
N ARG A 11 -11.69 -16.62 -0.93
CA ARG A 11 -10.85 -15.48 -1.29
C ARG A 11 -9.54 -15.99 -1.83
N LEU A 12 -9.06 -15.37 -2.91
CA LEU A 12 -7.81 -15.73 -3.57
C LEU A 12 -6.84 -14.55 -3.54
N LEU A 13 -5.62 -14.79 -3.08
CA LEU A 13 -4.49 -13.89 -3.30
C LEU A 13 -3.58 -14.51 -4.37
N VAL A 14 -3.37 -13.80 -5.47
CA VAL A 14 -2.37 -14.16 -6.49
C VAL A 14 -1.26 -13.13 -6.42
N ALA A 15 -0.16 -13.46 -5.75
CA ALA A 15 0.99 -12.56 -5.61
C ALA A 15 2.07 -12.93 -6.62
N HIS A 16 2.08 -12.23 -7.77
CA HIS A 16 3.14 -12.31 -8.80
C HIS A 16 3.64 -13.73 -9.10
N PRO A 17 2.75 -14.62 -9.58
CA PRO A 17 3.07 -16.02 -9.74
C PRO A 17 4.08 -16.21 -10.86
N ARG A 18 4.72 -17.38 -10.86
CA ARG A 18 5.40 -17.87 -12.07
C ARG A 18 4.38 -18.15 -13.18
N ALA A 19 4.89 -18.45 -14.37
CA ALA A 19 4.09 -18.88 -15.51
C ALA A 19 3.09 -19.95 -15.07
N LEU A 20 1.81 -19.59 -15.04
CA LEU A 20 0.72 -20.51 -14.80
C LEU A 20 0.36 -21.20 -16.13
N PRO A 21 0.07 -22.51 -16.12
CA PRO A 21 -0.49 -23.18 -17.27
C PRO A 21 -1.77 -22.47 -17.76
N PRO A 22 -2.07 -22.48 -19.08
CA PRO A 22 -3.30 -21.89 -19.61
C PRO A 22 -4.58 -22.41 -18.92
N ALA A 23 -4.59 -23.70 -18.54
CA ALA A 23 -5.69 -24.31 -17.81
C ALA A 23 -5.92 -23.66 -16.43
N ASP A 24 -4.86 -23.27 -15.73
CA ASP A 24 -4.94 -22.63 -14.41
C ASP A 24 -5.45 -21.19 -14.54
N LEU A 25 -5.02 -20.45 -15.58
CA LEU A 25 -5.55 -19.12 -15.88
C LEU A 25 -7.05 -19.17 -16.22
N ALA A 26 -7.45 -20.13 -17.05
CA ALA A 26 -8.85 -20.36 -17.38
C ALA A 26 -9.69 -20.77 -16.15
N PHE A 27 -9.11 -21.58 -15.26
CA PHE A 27 -9.75 -21.96 -14.01
C PHE A 27 -9.96 -20.74 -13.09
N ILE A 28 -8.97 -19.85 -12.96
CA ILE A 28 -9.10 -18.61 -12.20
C ILE A 28 -10.21 -17.72 -12.81
N ASP A 29 -10.24 -17.53 -14.13
CA ASP A 29 -11.32 -16.78 -14.79
C ASP A 29 -12.70 -17.36 -14.46
N ALA A 30 -12.88 -18.67 -14.68
CA ALA A 30 -14.15 -19.34 -14.46
C ALA A 30 -14.60 -19.25 -12.99
N TRP A 31 -13.67 -19.43 -12.05
CA TRP A 31 -13.96 -19.33 -10.62
C TRP A 31 -14.37 -17.90 -10.20
N VAL A 32 -13.63 -16.88 -10.65
CA VAL A 32 -14.00 -15.48 -10.41
C VAL A 32 -15.37 -15.20 -11.02
N ARG A 33 -15.58 -15.56 -12.29
CA ARG A 33 -16.85 -15.35 -13.00
C ARG A 33 -18.04 -16.01 -12.29
N GLY A 34 -17.79 -17.15 -11.63
CA GLY A 34 -18.74 -17.87 -10.79
C GLY A 34 -19.10 -17.21 -9.45
N GLY A 35 -18.37 -16.16 -9.02
CA GLY A 35 -18.61 -15.45 -7.76
C GLY A 35 -17.39 -15.34 -6.84
N GLY A 36 -16.23 -15.86 -7.27
CA GLY A 36 -14.98 -15.74 -6.53
C GLY A 36 -14.54 -14.29 -6.29
N THR A 37 -13.79 -14.09 -5.20
CA THR A 37 -13.18 -12.80 -4.88
C THR A 37 -11.66 -12.91 -4.87
N ALA A 38 -10.98 -12.00 -5.57
CA ALA A 38 -9.53 -12.06 -5.70
C ALA A 38 -8.83 -10.72 -5.51
N VAL A 39 -7.62 -10.78 -4.96
CA VAL A 39 -6.62 -9.72 -5.01
C VAL A 39 -5.44 -10.26 -5.81
N ILE A 40 -5.00 -9.52 -6.82
CA ILE A 40 -3.91 -9.91 -7.71
C ILE A 40 -2.84 -8.83 -7.69
N LEU A 41 -1.61 -9.22 -7.37
CA LEU A 41 -0.44 -8.37 -7.46
C LEU A 41 0.30 -8.71 -8.74
N ALA A 42 0.49 -7.73 -9.60
CA ALA A 42 1.16 -7.89 -10.88
C ALA A 42 2.09 -6.71 -11.12
N ASP A 43 3.34 -7.01 -11.47
CA ASP A 43 4.37 -6.01 -11.63
C ASP A 43 5.06 -6.17 -13.00
N PRO A 44 5.17 -5.11 -13.82
CA PRO A 44 5.93 -5.23 -15.07
C PRO A 44 7.45 -5.24 -14.81
N LEU A 45 7.92 -4.78 -13.65
CA LEU A 45 9.32 -4.73 -13.26
C LEU A 45 9.48 -4.84 -11.73
N LEU A 46 9.55 -6.07 -11.23
CA LEU A 46 9.78 -6.36 -9.80
C LEU A 46 11.17 -5.89 -9.35
N LEU A 47 11.22 -5.09 -8.29
CA LEU A 47 12.42 -4.48 -7.71
C LEU A 47 12.92 -5.13 -6.42
N TRP A 48 12.41 -6.31 -6.04
CA TRP A 48 12.86 -7.06 -4.87
C TRP A 48 14.40 -7.18 -4.78
N PRO A 49 15.02 -6.72 -3.68
CA PRO A 49 16.43 -6.96 -3.46
C PRO A 49 16.70 -8.45 -3.26
N MET A 50 17.47 -9.06 -4.17
CA MET A 50 17.79 -10.49 -4.14
C MET A 50 19.30 -10.72 -4.12
N ALA A 51 19.79 -11.51 -3.16
CA ALA A 51 21.17 -11.97 -3.12
C ALA A 51 21.45 -13.14 -4.09
N LEU A 52 20.45 -13.61 -4.82
CA LEU A 52 20.55 -14.77 -5.71
C LEU A 52 20.99 -14.36 -7.12
N PRO A 53 21.86 -15.16 -7.78
CA PRO A 53 22.33 -14.85 -9.11
C PRO A 53 21.17 -14.84 -10.13
N PRO A 54 21.28 -14.08 -11.24
CA PRO A 54 20.34 -14.15 -12.34
C PRO A 54 20.15 -15.60 -12.83
N GLY A 55 18.90 -16.01 -13.08
CA GLY A 55 18.56 -17.37 -13.52
C GLY A 55 18.34 -18.40 -12.41
N ASP A 56 18.61 -18.07 -11.13
CA ASP A 56 18.26 -18.96 -10.01
C ASP A 56 16.73 -19.14 -9.94
N ARG A 57 16.28 -20.41 -9.95
CA ARG A 57 14.86 -20.78 -9.94
C ARG A 57 14.11 -20.32 -8.70
N ARG A 58 14.78 -19.95 -7.62
CA ARG A 58 14.16 -19.39 -6.42
C ARG A 58 13.80 -17.91 -6.61
N ARG A 59 14.39 -17.21 -7.58
CA ARG A 59 14.00 -15.83 -7.91
C ARG A 59 12.63 -15.80 -8.56
N PRO A 60 11.68 -14.98 -8.08
CA PRO A 60 10.44 -14.73 -8.79
C PRO A 60 10.75 -14.16 -10.20
N PRO A 61 9.81 -14.27 -11.13
CA PRO A 61 9.91 -13.59 -12.42
C PRO A 61 10.13 -12.09 -12.24
N VAL A 62 10.93 -11.47 -13.11
CA VAL A 62 11.15 -10.01 -13.08
C VAL A 62 9.89 -9.26 -13.54
N THR A 63 9.10 -9.86 -14.41
CA THR A 63 7.84 -9.29 -14.93
C THR A 63 6.70 -10.26 -14.68
N SER A 64 5.49 -9.73 -14.51
CA SER A 64 4.27 -10.51 -14.38
C SER A 64 4.07 -11.38 -15.61
N LEU A 65 3.56 -12.58 -15.41
CA LEU A 65 3.23 -13.52 -16.49
C LEU A 65 1.72 -13.76 -16.56
N LEU A 66 0.94 -12.81 -16.04
CA LEU A 66 -0.52 -12.84 -16.01
C LEU A 66 -1.15 -12.14 -17.22
N ASP A 67 -0.36 -11.60 -18.15
CA ASP A 67 -0.85 -10.84 -19.32
C ASP A 67 -1.99 -11.52 -20.09
N PRO A 68 -2.01 -12.86 -20.31
CA PRO A 68 -3.14 -13.48 -20.99
C PRO A 68 -4.46 -13.31 -20.22
N LEU A 69 -4.44 -13.45 -18.89
CA LEU A 69 -5.61 -13.26 -18.03
C LEU A 69 -6.00 -11.77 -17.95
N LEU A 70 -5.02 -10.89 -17.78
CA LEU A 70 -5.23 -9.43 -17.74
C LEU A 70 -5.86 -8.95 -19.04
N SER A 71 -5.30 -9.35 -20.19
CA SER A 71 -5.77 -9.00 -21.52
C SER A 71 -7.18 -9.53 -21.77
N HIS A 72 -7.48 -10.75 -21.30
CA HIS A 72 -8.82 -11.34 -21.38
C HIS A 72 -9.85 -10.53 -20.57
N TRP A 73 -9.44 -9.95 -19.44
CA TRP A 73 -10.26 -9.03 -18.66
C TRP A 73 -10.23 -7.57 -19.16
N GLY A 74 -9.59 -7.31 -20.29
CA GLY A 74 -9.54 -5.98 -20.89
C GLY A 74 -8.52 -5.05 -20.25
N LEU A 75 -7.56 -5.57 -19.47
CA LEU A 75 -6.49 -4.82 -18.82
C LEU A 75 -5.15 -4.99 -19.55
N GLU A 76 -4.34 -3.95 -19.44
CA GLU A 76 -2.95 -3.91 -19.90
C GLU A 76 -2.12 -3.30 -18.76
N LEU A 77 -1.00 -3.95 -18.40
CA LEU A 77 -0.09 -3.48 -17.35
C LEU A 77 1.01 -2.62 -18.00
N LEU A 78 1.09 -1.36 -17.60
CA LEU A 78 2.02 -0.38 -18.14
C LEU A 78 3.16 -0.13 -17.15
N PRO A 79 4.43 -0.28 -17.56
CA PRO A 79 5.57 -0.01 -16.70
C PRO A 79 5.65 1.47 -16.33
N SER A 80 6.12 1.75 -15.12
CA SER A 80 6.55 3.10 -14.74
C SER A 80 8.04 3.32 -15.06
N GLU A 81 8.42 4.58 -15.27
CA GLU A 81 9.82 4.96 -15.41
C GLU A 81 10.52 5.08 -14.03
N GLY A 82 9.73 5.19 -12.96
CA GLY A 82 10.24 5.27 -11.60
C GLY A 82 10.82 3.93 -11.15
N ARG A 83 11.95 3.97 -10.45
CA ARG A 83 12.59 2.77 -9.85
C ARG A 83 12.84 2.91 -8.35
N GLY A 84 12.31 3.97 -7.75
CA GLY A 84 12.47 4.26 -6.34
C GLY A 84 11.34 3.70 -5.49
N VAL A 85 11.59 3.62 -4.18
CA VAL A 85 10.56 3.42 -3.17
C VAL A 85 9.85 4.75 -2.94
N GLU A 86 8.51 4.73 -2.98
CA GLU A 86 7.65 5.88 -2.72
C GLU A 86 6.72 5.56 -1.55
N ARG A 87 6.47 6.56 -0.70
CA ARG A 87 5.45 6.51 0.36
C ARG A 87 4.17 7.14 -0.19
N ARG A 88 3.24 6.32 -0.67
CA ARG A 88 2.01 6.82 -1.28
C ARG A 88 0.86 6.84 -0.29
N PHE A 89 0.27 8.00 -0.08
CA PHE A 89 -1.02 8.11 0.60
C PHE A 89 -2.13 7.82 -0.39
N LEU A 90 -2.93 6.81 -0.08
CA LEU A 90 -4.12 6.49 -0.86
C LEU A 90 -5.23 7.50 -0.56
N SER A 91 -6.24 7.56 -1.41
CA SER A 91 -7.45 8.35 -1.17
C SER A 91 -8.19 7.99 0.13
N SER A 92 -7.95 6.78 0.66
CA SER A 92 -8.45 6.32 1.96
C SER A 92 -7.73 6.92 3.17
N GLY A 93 -6.61 7.63 2.96
CA GLY A 93 -5.71 8.15 4.01
C GLY A 93 -4.68 7.13 4.51
N ALA A 94 -4.78 5.87 4.10
CA ALA A 94 -3.80 4.84 4.43
C ALA A 94 -2.48 5.07 3.69
N LEU A 95 -1.38 4.74 4.36
CA LEU A 95 -0.04 4.81 3.78
C LEU A 95 0.34 3.47 3.13
N LEU A 96 0.60 3.47 1.84
CA LEU A 96 1.09 2.32 1.08
C LEU A 96 2.50 2.60 0.54
N PRO A 97 3.54 1.99 1.12
CA PRO A 97 4.85 1.93 0.49
C PRO A 97 4.79 1.10 -0.80
N ILE A 98 5.34 1.64 -1.88
CA ILE A 98 5.37 1.04 -3.22
C ILE A 98 6.78 1.17 -3.79
N ALA A 99 7.15 0.31 -4.74
CA ALA A 99 8.42 0.41 -5.45
C ALA A 99 8.17 0.33 -6.95
N GLY A 100 8.64 1.33 -7.71
CA GLY A 100 8.46 1.33 -9.17
C GLY A 100 7.00 1.30 -9.64
N ALA A 101 6.10 1.90 -8.85
CA ALA A 101 4.65 1.76 -8.99
C ALA A 101 4.14 2.00 -10.41
N SER A 102 3.65 0.90 -11.01
CA SER A 102 3.17 0.87 -12.38
C SER A 102 1.68 1.23 -12.45
N SER A 103 1.10 1.17 -13.64
CA SER A 103 -0.32 1.50 -13.81
C SER A 103 -1.03 0.55 -14.77
N PHE A 104 -2.32 0.39 -14.58
CA PHE A 104 -3.17 -0.31 -15.53
C PHE A 104 -3.78 0.65 -16.54
N LYS A 105 -3.87 0.19 -17.77
CA LYS A 105 -4.79 0.70 -18.78
C LYS A 105 -5.95 -0.29 -18.94
N THR A 106 -7.14 0.23 -19.19
CA THR A 106 -8.36 -0.56 -19.34
C THR A 106 -9.02 -0.27 -20.69
N ARG A 107 -9.57 -1.32 -21.32
CA ARG A 107 -10.44 -1.24 -22.50
C ARG A 107 -11.92 -1.29 -22.15
N GLY A 108 -12.25 -1.36 -20.85
CA GLY A 108 -13.62 -1.49 -20.33
C GLY A 108 -13.74 -2.58 -19.28
N GLY A 109 -14.84 -2.60 -18.51
CA GLY A 109 -15.14 -3.65 -17.52
C GLY A 109 -14.45 -3.51 -16.15
N CYS A 110 -13.39 -2.70 -16.05
CA CYS A 110 -12.71 -2.37 -14.79
C CYS A 110 -12.65 -0.87 -14.55
N ARG A 111 -12.84 -0.44 -13.30
CA ARG A 111 -12.65 0.94 -12.85
C ARG A 111 -11.23 1.12 -12.33
N LEU A 112 -10.50 2.09 -12.86
CA LEU A 112 -9.18 2.45 -12.36
C LEU A 112 -9.28 3.34 -11.10
N ALA A 113 -8.32 3.21 -10.19
CA ALA A 113 -8.18 4.04 -8.99
C ALA A 113 -6.69 4.31 -8.71
N GLU A 114 -6.40 5.32 -7.87
CA GLU A 114 -5.03 5.70 -7.47
C GLU A 114 -4.08 5.85 -8.66
N GLN A 115 -4.48 6.71 -9.62
CA GLN A 115 -3.73 6.98 -10.85
C GLN A 115 -3.42 5.72 -11.69
N GLY A 116 -4.29 4.71 -11.60
CA GLY A 116 -4.14 3.46 -12.33
C GLY A 116 -3.35 2.39 -11.58
N LEU A 117 -2.85 2.67 -10.37
CA LEU A 117 -2.21 1.65 -9.52
C LEU A 117 -3.17 0.49 -9.24
N PHE A 118 -4.47 0.77 -9.11
CA PHE A 118 -5.49 -0.25 -8.91
C PHE A 118 -6.44 -0.35 -10.10
N ALA A 119 -6.77 -1.59 -10.48
CA ALA A 119 -7.91 -1.90 -11.33
C ALA A 119 -8.96 -2.69 -10.53
N LEU A 120 -10.18 -2.15 -10.46
CA LEU A 120 -11.29 -2.70 -9.69
C LEU A 120 -12.32 -3.27 -10.67
N CYS A 121 -12.37 -4.59 -10.76
CA CYS A 121 -13.11 -5.31 -11.80
C CYS A 121 -14.29 -6.08 -11.22
N ARG A 122 -15.43 -6.01 -11.93
CA ARG A 122 -16.55 -6.94 -11.73
C ARG A 122 -16.59 -7.89 -12.92
N ILE A 123 -16.29 -9.16 -12.67
CA ILE A 123 -16.17 -10.19 -13.72
C ILE A 123 -17.22 -11.24 -13.43
N GLY A 124 -18.25 -11.31 -14.29
CA GLY A 124 -19.44 -12.12 -14.01
C GLY A 124 -20.04 -11.74 -12.65
N LYS A 125 -20.12 -12.73 -11.74
CA LYS A 125 -20.59 -12.53 -10.36
C LYS A 125 -19.47 -12.19 -9.37
N GLY A 126 -18.21 -12.26 -9.79
CA GLY A 126 -17.04 -12.06 -8.94
C GLY A 126 -16.54 -10.62 -8.89
N ARG A 127 -15.57 -10.41 -7.99
CA ARG A 127 -14.92 -9.12 -7.76
C ARG A 127 -13.42 -9.31 -7.67
N VAL A 128 -12.66 -8.47 -8.37
CA VAL A 128 -11.20 -8.53 -8.37
C VAL A 128 -10.62 -7.15 -8.16
N ARG A 129 -9.62 -7.06 -7.30
CA ARG A 129 -8.69 -5.93 -7.23
C ARG A 129 -7.36 -6.38 -7.81
N LEU A 130 -6.90 -5.68 -8.82
CA LEU A 130 -5.55 -5.84 -9.33
C LEU A 130 -4.72 -4.64 -8.88
N ILE A 131 -3.47 -4.89 -8.51
CA ILE A 131 -2.51 -3.90 -8.04
C ILE A 131 -1.30 -3.99 -8.95
N ALA A 132 -0.94 -2.85 -9.55
CA ALA A 132 0.16 -2.71 -10.51
C ALA A 132 1.53 -2.55 -9.80
N ASP A 133 1.71 -3.30 -8.72
CA ASP A 133 2.92 -3.36 -7.91
C ASP A 133 2.85 -4.68 -7.14
N ALA A 134 3.85 -5.55 -7.31
CA ALA A 134 4.01 -6.75 -6.50
C ALA A 134 5.16 -6.65 -5.51
N ASP A 135 5.95 -5.59 -5.60
CA ASP A 135 6.97 -5.26 -4.62
C ASP A 135 6.38 -5.11 -3.22
N MET A 136 5.12 -4.68 -3.09
CA MET A 136 4.41 -4.61 -1.79
C MET A 136 4.30 -5.93 -1.02
N ALA A 137 4.54 -7.09 -1.64
CA ALA A 137 4.62 -8.38 -0.94
C ALA A 137 5.97 -8.60 -0.23
N ASP A 138 6.98 -7.78 -0.49
CA ASP A 138 8.23 -7.71 0.28
C ASP A 138 7.99 -6.95 1.58
N ASP A 139 8.19 -7.63 2.71
CA ASP A 139 7.99 -7.05 4.03
C ASP A 139 8.92 -5.87 4.31
N ARG A 140 10.12 -5.86 3.72
CA ARG A 140 11.10 -4.78 3.86
C ARG A 140 10.58 -3.40 3.43
N LEU A 141 9.52 -3.34 2.62
CA LEU A 141 8.88 -2.08 2.26
C LEU A 141 8.00 -1.49 3.36
N TRP A 142 7.39 -2.32 4.20
CA TRP A 142 6.36 -1.90 5.17
C TRP A 142 6.61 -2.38 6.60
N LEU A 143 7.71 -3.11 6.84
CA LEU A 143 8.15 -3.58 8.15
C LEU A 143 9.48 -2.92 8.53
N ALA A 144 9.43 -2.07 9.55
CA ALA A 144 10.58 -1.36 10.09
C ALA A 144 11.41 -2.21 11.08
N ASP A 145 10.76 -3.12 11.79
CA ASP A 145 11.41 -4.02 12.75
C ASP A 145 10.99 -5.48 12.48
N PRO A 146 11.88 -6.28 11.84
CA PRO A 146 11.59 -7.66 11.47
C PRO A 146 11.54 -8.62 12.65
N ASP A 147 12.07 -8.24 13.83
CA ASP A 147 12.07 -9.10 15.02
C ASP A 147 10.69 -9.13 15.69
N HIS A 148 9.84 -8.13 15.41
CA HIS A 148 8.49 -8.00 15.97
C HIS A 148 7.41 -7.79 14.88
N PRO A 149 7.25 -8.71 13.91
CA PRO A 149 6.48 -8.48 12.69
C PRO A 149 4.96 -8.27 12.89
N LEU A 150 4.45 -8.66 14.05
CA LEU A 150 3.03 -8.52 14.41
C LEU A 150 2.75 -7.30 15.30
N SER A 151 3.79 -6.58 15.71
CA SER A 151 3.65 -5.38 16.52
C SER A 151 3.24 -4.20 15.63
N PRO A 152 2.16 -3.45 15.95
CA PRO A 152 1.79 -2.25 15.21
C PRO A 152 2.91 -1.19 15.17
N ALA A 153 3.78 -1.14 16.20
CA ALA A 153 4.90 -0.21 16.25
C ALA A 153 5.98 -0.51 15.20
N SER A 154 6.07 -1.76 14.76
CA SER A 154 7.07 -2.27 13.83
C SER A 154 6.71 -2.00 12.37
N LEU A 155 5.53 -1.43 12.09
CA LEU A 155 5.08 -1.13 10.73
C LEU A 155 5.58 0.25 10.26
N SER A 156 5.97 0.35 9.00
CA SER A 156 6.28 1.60 8.28
C SER A 156 5.22 2.00 7.25
N GLY A 157 4.16 1.19 7.11
CA GLY A 157 2.96 1.49 6.32
C GLY A 157 1.78 0.59 6.72
N ASP A 158 0.63 0.80 6.08
CA ASP A 158 -0.61 0.08 6.36
C ASP A 158 -0.83 -1.14 5.43
N THR A 159 0.21 -1.59 4.72
CA THR A 159 0.14 -2.67 3.72
C THR A 159 -0.60 -3.93 4.21
N PRO A 160 -0.31 -4.51 5.40
CA PRO A 160 -1.03 -5.69 5.87
C PRO A 160 -2.52 -5.43 6.13
N ALA A 161 -2.86 -4.26 6.69
CA ALA A 161 -4.23 -3.88 6.98
C ALA A 161 -5.03 -3.67 5.69
N LEU A 162 -4.44 -2.98 4.71
CA LEU A 162 -4.98 -2.79 3.36
C LEU A 162 -5.21 -4.13 2.66
N LEU A 163 -4.21 -5.00 2.62
CA LEU A 163 -4.33 -6.31 1.97
C LEU A 163 -5.43 -7.16 2.63
N SER A 164 -5.52 -7.11 3.97
CA SER A 164 -6.57 -7.79 4.72
C SER A 164 -7.97 -7.27 4.42
N ASP A 165 -8.13 -5.96 4.27
CA ASP A 165 -9.40 -5.33 3.88
C ASP A 165 -9.77 -5.69 2.42
N TRP A 166 -8.82 -5.61 1.50
CA TRP A 166 -9.06 -5.92 0.08
C TRP A 166 -9.34 -7.39 -0.16
N LEU A 167 -8.74 -8.30 0.61
CA LEU A 167 -9.11 -9.71 0.58
C LEU A 167 -10.55 -9.92 1.08
N ARG A 168 -11.03 -9.12 2.03
CA ARG A 168 -12.43 -9.17 2.50
C ARG A 168 -13.41 -8.62 1.46
N ASP A 169 -13.08 -7.47 0.90
CA ASP A 169 -13.83 -6.82 -0.17
C ASP A 169 -12.88 -6.16 -1.16
N PRO A 170 -12.65 -6.78 -2.33
CA PRO A 170 -11.78 -6.21 -3.35
C PRO A 170 -12.22 -4.83 -3.84
N MET A 171 -13.47 -4.44 -3.64
CA MET A 171 -14.01 -3.15 -4.06
C MET A 171 -13.93 -2.07 -2.97
N SER A 172 -13.42 -2.39 -1.77
CA SER A 172 -13.40 -1.47 -0.63
C SER A 172 -12.57 -0.21 -0.90
N SER A 173 -13.19 0.95 -0.71
CA SER A 173 -12.51 2.24 -0.64
C SER A 173 -12.67 2.86 0.75
N ARG A 174 -12.95 2.02 1.76
CA ARG A 174 -13.19 2.49 3.12
C ARG A 174 -11.91 3.12 3.68
N PRO A 175 -12.02 4.25 4.40
CA PRO A 175 -10.91 4.71 5.22
C PRO A 175 -10.53 3.59 6.18
N ILE A 176 -9.26 3.19 6.14
CA ILE A 176 -8.70 2.31 7.16
C ILE A 176 -8.12 3.25 8.21
N PRO A 177 -8.55 3.17 9.49
CA PRO A 177 -7.89 3.91 10.55
C PRO A 177 -6.40 3.57 10.46
N PRO A 178 -5.53 4.56 10.25
CA PRO A 178 -4.12 4.26 10.06
C PRO A 178 -3.63 3.62 11.35
N SER A 179 -2.76 2.61 11.24
CA SER A 179 -2.22 1.90 12.40
C SER A 179 -1.55 2.86 13.40
N ARG A 180 -1.10 4.02 12.89
CA ARG A 180 -0.63 5.19 13.64
C ARG A 180 -0.80 6.45 12.79
N PRO A 181 -0.82 7.66 13.36
CA PRO A 181 -0.75 8.89 12.56
C PRO A 181 0.54 8.91 11.74
N TRP A 182 0.41 8.80 10.42
CA TRP A 182 1.53 8.87 9.50
C TRP A 182 1.86 10.32 9.17
N ILE A 183 3.14 10.68 9.27
CA ILE A 183 3.63 11.95 8.75
C ILE A 183 3.75 11.78 7.24
N GLY A 184 2.94 12.54 6.50
CA GLY A 184 2.82 12.42 5.06
C GLY A 184 3.38 13.55 4.22
N ASN A 185 3.75 14.67 4.84
CA ASN A 185 4.31 15.82 4.13
C ASN A 185 5.35 16.53 5.00
N ASP A 186 6.57 16.65 4.47
CA ASP A 186 7.66 17.37 5.12
C ASP A 186 7.29 18.84 5.38
N ALA A 187 6.54 19.48 4.48
CA ALA A 187 6.06 20.84 4.66
C ALA A 187 5.08 20.95 5.85
N ALA A 188 4.16 20.00 5.97
CA ALA A 188 3.22 19.96 7.10
C ALA A 188 3.94 19.68 8.42
N MET A 189 4.97 18.83 8.40
CA MET A 189 5.84 18.60 9.56
C MET A 189 6.60 19.88 9.94
N ILE A 190 7.22 20.55 8.98
CA ILE A 190 7.97 21.79 9.21
C ILE A 190 7.03 22.88 9.75
N GLU A 191 5.83 23.01 9.19
CA GLU A 191 4.83 23.96 9.65
C GLU A 191 4.36 23.66 11.08
N ALA A 192 4.03 22.41 11.38
CA ALA A 192 3.67 21.98 12.73
C ALA A 192 4.81 22.25 13.73
N MET A 193 6.05 21.95 13.36
CA MET A 193 7.22 22.18 14.20
C MET A 193 7.48 23.68 14.42
N ARG A 194 7.30 24.52 13.39
CA ARG A 194 7.35 25.99 13.51
C ARG A 194 6.31 26.51 14.49
N TRP A 195 5.06 26.08 14.37
CA TRP A 195 4.00 26.48 15.30
C TRP A 195 4.25 26.01 16.74
N ALA A 196 4.75 24.79 16.92
CA ALA A 196 5.13 24.28 18.23
C ALA A 196 6.25 25.11 18.88
N LEU A 197 7.27 25.48 18.10
CA LEU A 197 8.36 26.35 18.57
C LEU A 197 7.85 27.75 18.94
N LEU A 198 7.00 28.35 18.11
CA LEU A 198 6.42 29.68 18.39
C LEU A 198 5.55 29.65 19.65
N ALA A 199 4.70 28.63 19.81
CA ALA A 199 3.88 28.46 21.00
C ALA A 199 4.75 28.26 22.26
N GLY A 200 5.81 27.45 22.17
CA GLY A 200 6.77 27.24 23.25
C GLY A 200 7.51 28.52 23.64
N MET A 201 7.97 29.31 22.66
CA MET A 201 8.59 30.62 22.90
C MET A 201 7.62 31.60 23.56
N ALA A 202 6.38 31.69 23.06
CA ALA A 202 5.35 32.55 23.66
C ALA A 202 5.05 32.16 25.11
N TRP A 203 4.96 30.86 25.39
CA TRP A 203 4.78 30.34 26.75
C TRP A 203 5.96 30.70 27.67
N ALA A 204 7.20 30.54 27.18
CA ALA A 204 8.40 30.90 27.94
C ALA A 204 8.45 32.40 28.26
N ILE A 205 8.10 33.26 27.30
CA ILE A 205 8.05 34.72 27.48
C ILE A 205 6.99 35.09 28.52
N LEU A 206 5.78 34.52 28.43
CA LEU A 206 4.72 34.74 29.42
C LEU A 206 5.14 34.29 30.81
N GLY A 207 5.77 33.11 30.93
CA GLY A 207 6.31 32.60 32.19
C GLY A 207 7.36 33.53 32.80
N ALA A 208 8.32 34.01 31.99
CA ALA A 208 9.33 34.95 32.44
C ALA A 208 8.72 36.29 32.90
N GLY A 209 7.71 36.80 32.19
CA GLY A 209 6.98 38.01 32.57
C GLY A 209 6.28 37.88 33.93
N VAL A 210 5.66 36.73 34.22
CA VAL A 210 5.01 36.46 35.50
C VAL A 210 6.02 36.39 36.66
N VAL A 211 7.18 35.76 36.45
CA VAL A 211 8.26 35.69 37.45
C VAL A 211 8.82 37.09 37.75
N PHE A 212 9.12 37.88 36.72
CA PHE A 212 9.65 39.24 36.87
C PHE A 212 8.67 40.22 37.56
N VAL A 213 7.36 40.07 37.32
CA VAL A 213 6.33 40.88 38.01
C VAL A 213 6.26 40.53 39.50
N ARG A 214 6.53 39.28 39.87
CA ARG A 214 6.51 38.80 41.26
C ARG A 214 7.73 39.26 42.06
N GLU A 215 8.86 39.51 41.40
CA GLU A 215 10.11 39.95 42.02
C GLU A 215 10.22 41.46 42.27
N LYS A 216 9.27 42.30 41.83
CA LYS A 216 9.25 43.72 42.24
C LYS A 216 8.92 43.83 43.74
N PRO A 217 9.88 44.13 44.64
CA PRO A 217 9.59 44.30 46.04
C PRO A 217 8.83 45.62 46.21
N GLY A 218 7.81 45.62 47.07
CA GLY A 218 7.04 46.81 47.40
C GLY A 218 7.95 47.99 47.72
N ARG A 219 7.82 49.06 46.94
CA ARG A 219 8.45 50.35 47.19
C ARG A 219 7.89 50.88 48.52
N HIS A 220 8.62 50.71 49.62
CA HIS A 220 8.29 51.31 50.89
C HIS A 220 8.27 52.84 50.73
N GLY A 221 7.10 53.42 51.01
CA GLY A 221 6.88 54.85 51.03
C GLY A 221 7.69 55.52 52.14
N LYS A 222 8.18 56.72 51.83
CA LYS A 222 8.45 57.77 52.81
C LYS A 222 7.40 58.85 52.62
#